data_AF-A0A7J8NH00-F1
#
_entry.id   AF-A0A7J8NH00-F1
#
_cell.length_a   1.000
_cell.length_b   1.000
_cell.length_c   1.000
_cell.angle_alpha   90.00
_cell.angle_beta   90.00
_cell.angle_gamma   90.00
#
_symmetry.space_group_name_H-M   'P 1'
#
loop_
_entity.id
_entity.type
_entity.pdbx_description
1 polymer ?
#
loop_
_entity_poly.entity_id
_entity_poly.type
_entity_poly.pdbx_seq_one_letter_code
_entity_poly.pdbx_strand_id
1 'polypeptide(L)' 'MHETGCSEVEAHEHVKKLIDATWKRMNGEYLMSQSPLSLPFKHIALNLVRIAQCMYQYGDNHGIEDQKTNDH' A
#
# COMPACT_ATOMS: atom_id res chain seq x y z
N MET A 1 16.13 -5.99 -8.46
CA MET A 1 17.06 -7.11 -8.71
C MET A 1 17.64 -7.07 -10.12
N HIS A 2 16.87 -7.22 -11.20
CA HIS A 2 17.43 -7.23 -12.56
C HIS A 2 17.99 -5.87 -13.03
N GLU A 3 17.31 -4.77 -12.72
CA GLU A 3 17.73 -3.43 -13.15
C GLU A 3 19.01 -2.94 -12.45
N THR A 4 19.21 -3.35 -11.20
CA THR A 4 20.29 -2.85 -10.33
C THR A 4 21.28 -3.92 -9.89
N GLY A 5 21.03 -5.18 -10.23
CA GLY A 5 21.77 -6.35 -9.71
C GLY A 5 21.57 -6.62 -8.22
N CYS A 6 20.69 -5.88 -7.52
CA CYS A 6 20.55 -6.00 -6.06
C CYS A 6 19.89 -7.32 -5.63
N SER A 7 20.11 -7.70 -4.37
CA SER A 7 19.45 -8.85 -3.76
C SER A 7 17.94 -8.62 -3.57
N GLU A 8 17.20 -9.72 -3.38
CA GLU A 8 15.76 -9.65 -3.07
C GLU A 8 15.48 -8.86 -1.80
N VAL A 9 16.30 -9.06 -0.76
CA VAL A 9 16.16 -8.35 0.52
C VAL A 9 16.33 -6.84 0.35
N GLU A 10 17.33 -6.42 -0.42
CA GLU A 10 17.55 -5.00 -0.72
C GLU A 10 16.43 -4.42 -1.58
N ALA A 11 15.95 -5.17 -2.57
CA ALA A 11 14.82 -4.77 -3.40
C ALA A 11 13.54 -4.61 -2.56
N HIS A 12 13.27 -5.56 -1.66
CA HIS A 12 12.12 -5.53 -0.77
C HIS A 12 12.18 -4.35 0.20
N GLU A 13 13.34 -4.09 0.80
CA GLU A 13 13.55 -2.93 1.66
C GLU A 13 13.39 -1.60 0.89
N HIS A 14 13.85 -1.56 -0.37
CA HIS A 14 13.62 -0.40 -1.23
C HIS A 14 12.12 -0.17 -1.49
N VAL A 15 11.35 -1.22 -1.77
CA VAL A 15 9.88 -1.12 -1.95
C VAL A 15 9.21 -0.59 -0.68
N LYS A 16 9.60 -1.06 0.52
CA LYS A 16 9.08 -0.50 1.79
C LYS A 16 9.34 0.99 1.92
N LYS A 17 10.54 1.45 1.59
CA LYS A 17 10.89 2.88 1.59
C LYS A 17 10.04 3.68 0.59
N LEU A 18 9.75 3.11 -0.58
CA LEU A 18 8.86 3.73 -1.57
C LEU A 18 7.42 3.84 -1.05
N ILE A 19 6.92 2.79 -0.38
CA ILE A 19 5.59 2.80 0.27
C ILE A 19 5.53 3.92 1.32
N ASP A 20 6.54 4.01 2.20
CA ASP A 20 6.61 5.05 3.25
C ASP A 20 6.68 6.47 2.66
N ALA A 21 7.49 6.67 1.62
CA ALA A 21 7.59 7.95 0.94
C ALA A 21 6.26 8.35 0.28
N THR A 22 5.57 7.38 -0.32
CA THR A 22 4.26 7.59 -0.95
C THR A 22 3.20 7.93 0.09
N TRP A 23 3.21 7.28 1.26
CA TRP A 23 2.34 7.61 2.38
C TRP A 23 2.51 9.05 2.86
N LYS A 24 3.75 9.50 3.02
CA LYS A 24 4.04 10.89 3.41
C LYS A 24 3.48 11.89 2.39
N ARG A 25 3.62 11.59 1.10
CA ARG A 25 3.06 12.42 0.03
C ARG A 25 1.53 12.45 0.07
N MET A 26 0.88 11.28 0.19
CA MET A 26 -0.59 11.19 0.27
C MET A 26 -1.16 11.94 1.48
N ASN A 27 -0.49 11.85 2.64
CA ASN A 27 -0.89 12.60 3.83
C ASN A 27 -0.73 14.11 3.62
N GLY A 28 0.32 14.54 2.92
CA GLY A 28 0.48 15.93 2.49
C GLY A 28 -0.71 16.40 1.64
N GLU A 29 -1.02 15.68 0.56
CA GLU A 29 -2.16 15.98 -0.33
C GLU A 29 -3.50 15.97 0.41
N TYR A 30 -3.65 15.07 1.38
CA TYR A 30 -4.84 14.99 2.22
C TYR A 30 -5.03 16.29 3.02
N LEU A 31 -3.96 16.75 3.68
CA LEU A 31 -3.93 17.95 4.51
C LEU A 31 -3.95 19.26 3.70
N MET A 32 -3.63 19.22 2.40
CA MET A 32 -3.70 20.40 1.53
C MET A 32 -5.13 20.89 1.34
N SER A 33 -5.40 22.08 1.90
CA SER A 33 -6.69 22.78 1.79
C SER A 33 -7.01 23.25 0.37
N GLN A 34 -5.98 23.45 -0.46
CA GLN A 34 -6.11 23.92 -1.86
C GLN A 34 -6.20 22.77 -2.88
N SER A 35 -6.29 21.52 -2.42
CA SER A 35 -6.39 20.38 -3.34
C SER A 35 -7.70 20.44 -4.11
N PRO A 36 -7.70 20.18 -5.44
CA PRO A 36 -8.93 20.12 -6.25
C PRO A 36 -9.76 18.86 -5.95
N LEU A 37 -9.22 17.92 -5.16
CA LEU A 37 -9.88 16.67 -4.82
C LEU A 37 -10.88 16.87 -3.68
N SER A 38 -12.07 16.29 -3.83
CA SER A 38 -13.10 16.32 -2.79
C SER A 38 -12.69 15.50 -1.56
N LEU A 39 -13.11 15.93 -0.37
CA LEU A 39 -12.83 15.21 0.88
C LEU A 39 -13.27 13.73 0.85
N PRO A 40 -14.46 13.37 0.31
CA PRO A 40 -14.85 11.96 0.16
C PRO A 40 -13.89 11.17 -0.72
N PHE A 41 -13.43 11.74 -1.85
CA PHE A 41 -12.47 11.07 -2.72
C PHE A 41 -11.14 10.82 -2.00
N LYS A 42 -10.62 11.84 -1.29
CA LYS A 42 -9.39 11.71 -0.52
C LYS A 42 -9.51 10.62 0.56
N HIS A 43 -10.64 10.50 1.24
CA HIS A 43 -10.91 9.43 2.20
C HIS A 43 -10.92 8.04 1.55
N ILE A 44 -11.60 7.88 0.42
CA ILE A 44 -11.66 6.61 -0.31
C ILE A 44 -10.24 6.19 -0.74
N ALA A 45 -9.46 7.11 -1.29
CA ALA A 45 -8.07 6.85 -1.69
C ALA A 45 -7.20 6.39 -0.51
N LEU A 46 -7.29 7.05 0.64
CA LEU A 46 -6.57 6.63 1.85
C LEU A 46 -7.00 5.25 2.33
N ASN A 47 -8.30 4.97 2.34
CA ASN A 47 -8.81 3.68 2.78
C ASN A 47 -8.42 2.55 1.83
N LEU A 48 -8.38 2.80 0.51
CA LEU A 48 -7.93 1.82 -0.46
C LEU A 48 -6.48 1.39 -0.20
N VAL A 49 -5.59 2.34 0.08
CA VAL A 49 -4.18 2.02 0.39
C VAL A 49 -4.07 1.22 1.69
N ARG A 50 -4.86 1.56 2.71
CA ARG A 50 -4.92 0.77 3.97
C ARG A 50 -5.37 -0.66 3.72
N ILE A 51 -6.43 -0.83 2.92
CA ILE A 51 -6.94 -2.15 2.55
C ILE A 51 -5.85 -2.94 1.82
N ALA A 52 -5.17 -2.35 0.83
CA ALA A 52 -4.10 -3.02 0.12
C ALA A 52 -2.97 -3.48 1.07
N GLN A 53 -2.56 -2.63 2.02
CA GLN A 53 -1.56 -3.02 3.02
C GLN A 53 -2.06 -4.18 3.90
N CYS A 54 -3.29 -4.11 4.40
CA CYS A 54 -3.88 -5.19 5.20
C CYS A 54 -4.00 -6.51 4.42
N MET A 55 -4.37 -6.44 3.14
CA MET A 55 -4.54 -7.63 2.31
C MET A 55 -3.20 -8.30 2.00
N TYR A 56 -2.14 -7.54 1.75
CA TYR A 56 -0.85 -8.06 1.28
C TYR A 56 0.26 -8.14 2.33
N GLN A 57 0.03 -7.71 3.58
CA GLN A 57 1.07 -7.72 4.62
C GLN A 57 1.63 -9.11 4.96
N TYR A 58 0.88 -10.17 4.67
CA TYR A 58 1.28 -11.57 4.93
C TYR A 58 1.30 -12.45 3.67
N GLY A 59 1.33 -11.84 2.48
CA GLY A 59 1.16 -12.55 1.22
C GLY A 59 -0.22 -12.28 0.60
N ASP A 60 -0.55 -13.00 -0.46
CA ASP A 60 -1.80 -12.78 -1.19
C ASP A 60 -2.99 -13.41 -0.47
N ASN A 61 -3.74 -12.60 0.29
CA ASN A 61 -4.99 -13.06 0.91
C ASN A 61 -6.22 -12.88 0.00
N HIS A 62 -6.05 -12.39 -1.23
CA HIS A 62 -7.16 -12.09 -2.14
C HIS A 62 -7.32 -13.14 -3.24
N GLY A 63 -6.21 -13.64 -3.78
CA GLY A 63 -6.18 -14.61 -4.88
C GLY A 63 -6.17 -16.09 -4.46
N ILE A 64 -6.08 -16.40 -3.16
CA ILE A 64 -6.10 -17.78 -2.65
C ILE A 64 -7.55 -18.24 -2.49
N GLU A 65 -8.12 -18.88 -3.52
CA GLU A 65 -9.46 -19.47 -3.47
C GLU A 65 -9.50 -20.87 -2.83
N ASP A 66 -8.37 -21.38 -2.30
CA ASP A 66 -8.35 -22.71 -1.67
C ASP A 66 -7.35 -22.80 -0.53
N GLN A 67 -7.76 -22.32 0.65
CA GLN A 67 -7.41 -22.96 1.92
C GLN A 67 -8.31 -22.42 3.04
N LYS A 68 -9.38 -23.20 3.30
CA LYS A 68 -10.17 -23.24 4.54
C LYS A 68 -10.30 -21.92 5.30
N THR A 69 -11.51 -21.36 5.21
CA THR A 69 -12.14 -20.63 6.32
C THR A 69 -11.84 -21.36 7.64
N ASN A 70 -10.88 -20.85 8.41
CA ASN A 70 -10.88 -21.09 9.85
C ASN A 70 -11.83 -20.05 10.42
N ASP A 71 -12.93 -20.57 10.96
CA ASP A 71 -13.94 -19.82 11.69
C ASP A 71 -13.30 -18.84 12.68
N HIS A 72 -13.83 -17.61 12.70
CA HIS A 72 -13.82 -16.71 13.85
C HIS A 72 -15.27 -16.34 14.15
#